data_AF-A0A7W0LU10-F1
#
_entry.id   AF-A0A7W0LU10-F1
#
_cell.length_a   1.000
_cell.length_b   1.000
_cell.length_c   1.000
_cell.angle_alpha   90.00
_cell.angle_beta   90.00
_cell.angle_gamma   90.00
#
_symmetry.space_group_name_H-M   'P 1'
#
loop_
_entity.id
_entity.type
_entity.pdbx_description
1 polymer ?
#
loop_
_entity_poly.entity_id
_entity_poly.type
_entity_poly.pdbx_seq_one_letter_code
_entity_poly.pdbx_strand_id
1 'polypeptide(L)'
;MARSPASKGDRSRRAARDAVVKAGPMKAPPAPAAGRGGAQDPFSGELRRRQVLPLLVLHLINEGPSYGNQLMERIAGMTEGVLSVNPNTMYPLLRRLEQDGLIEGQWEHPERRTRRFYALTGDGLAEYRRLVDEVRPFLDSVARSIDEIVREVYD
;
A
#
# COMPACT_ATOMS: atom_id res chain seq x y z
N MET A 1 28.51 17.93 -23.51
CA MET A 1 28.32 16.74 -22.64
C MET A 1 26.95 16.85 -21.99
N ALA A 2 25.94 16.17 -22.54
CA ALA A 2 24.59 16.14 -21.96
C ALA A 2 24.56 15.10 -20.83
N ARG A 3 24.08 15.48 -19.64
CA ARG A 3 23.85 14.53 -18.54
C ARG A 3 22.81 13.51 -19.00
N SER A 4 23.20 12.23 -19.00
CA SER A 4 22.29 11.12 -19.30
C SER A 4 21.14 11.13 -18.27
N PRO A 5 19.86 11.09 -18.68
CA PRO A 5 18.75 11.05 -17.73
C PRO A 5 18.82 9.74 -16.96
N ALA A 6 18.89 9.83 -15.63
CA ALA A 6 18.87 8.66 -14.74
C ALA A 6 17.72 7.72 -15.13
N SER A 7 18.00 6.41 -15.17
CA SER A 7 17.00 5.42 -15.60
C SER A 7 15.79 5.44 -14.65
N LYS A 8 14.64 4.91 -15.09
CA LYS A 8 13.42 4.89 -14.26
C LYS A 8 13.65 4.21 -12.89
N GLY A 9 14.52 3.19 -12.81
CA GLY A 9 14.89 2.53 -11.56
C GLY A 9 15.74 3.41 -10.63
N ASP A 10 16.63 4.24 -11.17
CA ASP A 10 17.47 5.14 -10.37
C ASP A 10 16.66 6.21 -9.64
N ARG A 11 15.56 6.66 -10.25
CA ARG A 11 14.65 7.64 -9.63
C ARG A 11 13.89 7.05 -8.44
N SER A 12 13.42 5.80 -8.56
CA SER A 12 12.74 5.09 -7.47
C SER A 12 13.66 4.90 -6.27
N ARG A 13 14.89 4.41 -6.52
CA ARG A 13 15.92 4.28 -5.48
C ARG A 13 16.22 5.60 -4.81
N ARG A 14 16.33 6.68 -5.59
CA ARG A 14 16.58 8.01 -5.05
C ARG A 14 15.43 8.47 -4.15
N ALA A 15 14.17 8.26 -4.57
CA ALA A 15 13.01 8.62 -3.76
C ALA A 15 12.98 7.87 -2.42
N ALA A 16 13.22 6.55 -2.44
CA ALA A 16 13.31 5.77 -1.21
C ALA A 16 14.46 6.25 -0.31
N ARG A 17 15.64 6.59 -0.88
CA ARG A 17 16.77 7.16 -0.12
C ARG A 17 16.39 8.50 0.52
N ASP A 18 15.80 9.39 -0.26
CA ASP A 18 15.42 10.72 0.20
C ASP A 18 14.37 10.64 1.32
N ALA A 19 13.41 9.71 1.22
CA ALA A 19 12.43 9.46 2.27
C ALA A 19 13.06 8.93 3.55
N VAL A 20 14.03 8.00 3.43
CA VAL A 20 14.83 7.52 4.55
C VAL A 20 15.59 8.67 5.23
N VAL A 21 16.23 9.55 4.45
CA VAL A 21 16.95 10.72 4.98
C VAL A 21 16.01 11.68 5.71
N LYS A 22 14.81 11.92 5.17
CA LYS A 22 13.82 12.83 5.76
C LYS A 22 13.18 12.26 7.03
N ALA A 23 13.03 10.94 7.14
CA ALA A 23 12.31 10.32 8.24
C ALA A 23 12.94 10.56 9.62
N GLY A 24 14.27 10.76 9.68
CA GLY A 24 15.02 11.01 10.91
C GLY A 24 14.87 9.90 11.97
N PRO A 25 15.65 9.92 13.06
CA PRO A 25 15.46 8.96 14.14
C PRO A 25 14.15 9.26 14.88
N MET A 26 13.08 8.51 14.58
CA MET A 26 11.87 8.53 15.39
C MET A 26 11.98 7.59 16.59
N LYS A 27 11.29 7.95 17.67
CA LYS A 27 11.01 7.06 18.80
C LYS A 27 10.33 5.80 18.26
N ALA A 28 10.69 4.63 18.79
CA ALA A 28 10.14 3.35 18.34
C ALA A 28 8.61 3.47 18.14
N PRO A 29 8.07 3.01 16.99
CA PRO A 29 6.63 3.08 16.78
C PRO A 29 5.94 2.40 17.96
N PRO A 30 4.78 2.90 18.42
CA PRO A 30 4.00 2.16 19.40
C PRO A 30 3.87 0.73 18.89
N ALA A 31 4.06 -0.25 19.79
CA ALA A 31 3.81 -1.65 19.47
C ALA A 31 2.46 -1.70 18.74
N PRO A 32 2.35 -2.46 17.62
CA PRO A 32 1.11 -2.52 16.88
C PRO A 32 0.01 -2.74 17.90
N ALA A 33 -0.94 -1.80 17.98
CA ALA A 33 -2.05 -1.94 18.90
C ALA A 33 -2.56 -3.35 18.66
N ALA A 34 -2.52 -4.18 19.70
CA ALA A 34 -3.04 -5.54 19.65
C ALA A 34 -4.57 -5.41 19.53
N GLY A 35 -5.01 -4.96 18.37
CA GLY A 35 -6.36 -4.58 18.04
C GLY A 35 -6.97 -5.72 17.28
N ARG A 36 -7.48 -6.70 18.04
CA ARG A 36 -8.60 -7.58 17.67
C ARG A 36 -8.67 -7.96 16.19
N GLY A 37 -7.60 -8.55 15.64
CA GLY A 37 -7.64 -9.20 14.32
C GLY A 37 -8.33 -10.57 14.37
N GLY A 38 -9.50 -10.64 15.01
CA GLY A 38 -10.20 -11.90 15.32
C GLY A 38 -11.63 -12.00 14.80
N ALA A 39 -12.23 -10.92 14.28
CA ALA A 39 -13.52 -11.00 13.61
C ALA A 39 -13.30 -10.82 12.12
N GLN A 40 -13.81 -11.78 11.33
CA GLN A 40 -13.69 -11.85 9.89
C GLN A 40 -14.11 -10.52 9.25
N ASP A 41 -13.13 -9.78 8.71
CA ASP A 41 -13.43 -8.69 7.79
C ASP A 41 -14.13 -9.31 6.56
N PRO A 42 -15.41 -8.99 6.31
CA PRO A 42 -16.18 -9.60 5.23
C PRO A 42 -15.58 -9.30 3.85
N PHE A 43 -14.75 -8.26 3.75
CA PHE A 43 -14.09 -7.86 2.52
C PHE A 43 -12.72 -8.52 2.34
N SER A 44 -12.04 -8.92 3.41
CA SER A 44 -10.67 -9.44 3.34
C SER A 44 -10.45 -10.57 2.32
N GLY A 45 -11.42 -11.47 2.14
CA GLY A 45 -11.35 -12.54 1.15
C GLY A 45 -11.50 -12.04 -0.29
N GLU A 46 -12.58 -11.31 -0.57
CA GLU A 46 -12.88 -10.79 -1.90
C GLU A 46 -11.89 -9.72 -2.35
N LEU A 47 -11.46 -8.83 -1.46
CA LEU A 47 -10.45 -7.81 -1.77
C LEU A 47 -9.11 -8.42 -2.19
N ARG A 48 -8.73 -9.57 -1.60
CA ARG A 48 -7.55 -10.33 -2.02
C ARG A 48 -7.74 -10.95 -3.40
N ARG A 49 -8.92 -11.51 -3.69
CA ARG A 49 -9.24 -12.09 -5.01
C ARG A 49 -9.35 -11.05 -6.11
N ARG A 50 -9.77 -9.83 -5.77
CA ARG A 50 -10.04 -8.73 -6.70
C ARG A 50 -8.92 -7.70 -6.77
N GLN A 51 -7.72 -8.01 -6.28
CA GLN A 51 -6.54 -7.13 -6.38
C GLN A 51 -6.71 -5.72 -5.77
N VAL A 52 -7.70 -5.52 -4.88
CA VAL A 52 -7.95 -4.20 -4.27
C VAL A 52 -6.83 -3.82 -3.32
N LEU A 53 -6.35 -4.75 -2.51
CA LEU A 53 -5.27 -4.45 -1.57
C LEU A 53 -3.93 -4.12 -2.28
N PRO A 54 -3.47 -4.89 -3.29
CA PRO A 54 -2.35 -4.47 -4.14
C PRO A 54 -2.53 -3.08 -4.76
N LEU A 55 -3.72 -2.77 -5.29
CA LEU A 55 -4.02 -1.45 -5.85
C LEU A 55 -3.80 -0.34 -4.82
N LEU A 56 -4.36 -0.47 -3.62
CA LEU A 56 -4.24 0.53 -2.56
C LEU A 56 -2.79 0.72 -2.10
N VAL A 57 -2.04 -0.38 -1.96
CA VAL A 57 -0.61 -0.31 -1.60
C VAL A 57 0.19 0.43 -2.66
N LEU A 58 0.03 0.09 -3.94
CA LEU A 58 0.74 0.75 -5.04
C LEU A 58 0.32 2.22 -5.17
N HIS A 59 -0.96 2.53 -5.00
CA HIS A 59 -1.46 3.91 -5.01
C HIS A 59 -0.77 4.76 -3.93
N LEU A 60 -0.73 4.28 -2.69
CA LEU A 60 -0.14 5.01 -1.57
C LEU A 60 1.38 5.20 -1.72
N ILE A 61 2.07 4.20 -2.26
CA ILE A 61 3.51 4.28 -2.57
C ILE A 61 3.78 5.23 -3.74
N ASN A 62 2.85 5.30 -4.71
CA ASN A 62 2.94 6.24 -5.84
C ASN A 62 2.83 7.70 -5.39
N GLU A 63 2.03 8.00 -4.39
CA GLU A 63 1.95 9.35 -3.79
C GLU A 63 3.23 9.73 -3.05
N GLY A 64 3.91 8.76 -2.45
CA GLY A 64 5.21 8.95 -1.84
C GLY A 64 5.74 7.70 -1.14
N PRO A 65 7.07 7.57 -1.01
CA PRO A 65 7.67 6.40 -0.37
C PRO A 65 7.11 6.19 1.05
N SER A 66 6.72 4.95 1.36
CA SER A 66 5.99 4.59 2.59
C SER A 66 6.53 3.29 3.20
N TYR A 67 6.21 3.00 4.46
CA TYR A 67 6.54 1.73 5.13
C TYR A 67 5.29 1.01 5.63
N GLY A 68 5.42 -0.28 5.97
CA GLY A 68 4.29 -1.18 6.24
C GLY A 68 3.24 -0.64 7.22
N ASN A 69 3.66 -0.15 8.39
CA ASN A 69 2.71 0.40 9.37
C ASN A 69 1.99 1.64 8.86
N GLN A 70 2.69 2.56 8.19
CA GLN A 70 2.07 3.74 7.60
C GLN A 70 1.05 3.37 6.52
N LEU A 71 1.33 2.34 5.71
CA LEU A 71 0.37 1.84 4.72
C LEU A 71 -0.90 1.29 5.39
N MET A 72 -0.75 0.48 6.45
CA MET A 72 -1.89 -0.05 7.19
C MET A 72 -2.74 1.07 7.81
N GLU A 73 -2.10 2.07 8.43
CA GLU A 73 -2.77 3.24 9.01
C GLU A 73 -3.52 4.06 7.96
N ARG A 74 -2.90 4.31 6.80
CA ARG A 74 -3.51 5.10 5.72
C ARG A 74 -4.68 4.36 5.07
N ILE A 75 -4.59 3.05 4.88
CA ILE A 75 -5.69 2.22 4.35
C ILE A 75 -6.88 2.24 5.31
N ALA A 76 -6.63 2.05 6.61
CA ALA A 76 -7.69 2.13 7.61
C ALA A 76 -8.31 3.53 7.65
N GLY A 77 -7.50 4.58 7.59
CA GLY A 77 -7.98 5.96 7.61
C GLY A 77 -8.85 6.33 6.41
N MET A 78 -8.44 5.98 5.18
CA MET A 78 -9.21 6.30 3.96
C MET A 78 -10.49 5.49 3.79
N THR A 79 -10.63 4.38 4.51
CA THR A 79 -11.81 3.51 4.46
C THR A 79 -12.66 3.61 5.72
N GLU A 80 -12.41 4.61 6.58
CA GLU A 80 -13.10 4.78 7.87
C GLU A 80 -13.08 3.52 8.75
N GLY A 81 -12.03 2.71 8.61
CA GLY A 81 -11.85 1.45 9.32
C GLY A 81 -12.61 0.26 8.72
N VAL A 82 -13.38 0.44 7.65
CA VAL A 82 -14.04 -0.65 6.92
C VAL A 82 -13.01 -1.66 6.41
N LEU A 83 -11.85 -1.17 5.94
CA LEU A 83 -10.73 -2.02 5.57
C LEU A 83 -9.58 -1.86 6.56
N SER A 84 -9.32 -2.91 7.32
CA SER A 84 -8.18 -2.98 8.24
C SER A 84 -7.23 -4.11 7.84
N VAL A 85 -5.97 -3.75 7.58
CA VAL A 85 -4.96 -4.70 7.13
C VAL A 85 -3.99 -4.98 8.28
N ASN A 86 -3.84 -6.26 8.63
CA ASN A 86 -2.91 -6.67 9.68
C ASN A 86 -1.48 -6.93 9.12
N PRO A 87 -0.45 -6.95 10.00
CA PRO A 87 0.92 -7.28 9.61
C PRO A 87 1.08 -8.59 8.85
N ASN A 88 0.35 -9.64 9.22
CA ASN A 88 0.41 -10.96 8.59
C ASN A 88 -0.13 -10.97 7.15
N THR A 89 -0.82 -9.91 6.73
CA THR A 89 -1.27 -9.72 5.34
C THR A 89 -0.38 -8.71 4.62
N MET A 90 -0.05 -7.60 5.28
CA MET A 90 0.71 -6.49 4.68
C MET A 90 2.14 -6.91 4.31
N TYR A 91 2.87 -7.52 5.23
CA TYR A 91 4.29 -7.80 4.99
C TYR A 91 4.54 -8.88 3.93
N PRO A 92 3.76 -9.99 3.87
CA PRO A 92 3.84 -10.92 2.74
C PRO A 92 3.51 -10.27 1.39
N LEU A 93 2.53 -9.37 1.35
CA LEU A 93 2.20 -8.63 0.13
C LEU A 93 3.36 -7.73 -0.31
N LEU A 94 3.92 -6.92 0.59
CA LEU A 94 5.06 -6.05 0.27
C LEU A 94 6.26 -6.86 -0.23
N ARG A 95 6.55 -8.00 0.42
CA ARG A 95 7.60 -8.92 -0.04
C ARG A 95 7.33 -9.40 -1.46
N ARG A 96 6.09 -9.82 -1.77
CA ARG A 96 5.73 -10.27 -3.11
C ARG A 96 5.87 -9.15 -4.14
N LEU A 97 5.34 -7.95 -3.87
CA LEU A 97 5.45 -6.81 -4.78
C LEU A 97 6.92 -6.43 -5.04
N GLU A 98 7.79 -6.55 -4.03
CA GLU A 98 9.23 -6.32 -4.18
C GLU A 98 9.90 -7.43 -5.00
N GLN A 99 9.52 -8.70 -4.78
CA GLN A 99 9.99 -9.84 -5.57
C GLN A 99 9.56 -9.75 -7.05
N ASP A 100 8.36 -9.25 -7.30
CA ASP A 100 7.79 -9.02 -8.64
C ASP A 100 8.40 -7.77 -9.30
N GLY A 101 9.31 -7.05 -8.63
CA GLY A 101 9.98 -5.86 -9.16
C GLY A 101 9.09 -4.62 -9.25
N LEU A 102 7.91 -4.64 -8.63
CA LEU A 102 6.94 -3.54 -8.67
C LEU A 102 7.27 -2.42 -7.68
N ILE A 103 7.95 -2.77 -6.58
CA ILE A 103 8.43 -1.81 -5.59
C ILE A 103 9.89 -2.11 -5.23
N GLU A 104 10.61 -1.09 -4.78
CA GLU A 104 11.96 -1.22 -4.24
C GLU A 104 12.02 -0.74 -2.80
N GLY A 105 12.53 -1.59 -1.91
CA GLY A 105 12.64 -1.31 -0.48
C GLY A 105 14.03 -0.85 -0.06
N GLN A 106 14.07 0.13 0.85
CA GLN A 106 15.29 0.61 1.50
C GLN A 106 15.11 0.69 3.01
N TRP A 107 16.10 0.18 3.73
CA TRP A 107 16.13 0.29 5.18
C TRP A 107 16.46 1.72 5.58
N GLU A 108 15.76 2.21 6.59
CA GLU A 108 15.98 3.53 7.17
C GLU A 108 17.40 3.70 7.73
N HIS A 109 17.95 2.65 8.33
CA HIS A 109 19.29 2.67 8.88
C HIS A 109 20.00 1.36 8.56
N PRO A 110 21.28 1.37 8.16
CA PRO A 110 22.02 0.15 7.82
C PRO A 110 22.10 -0.84 8.98
N GLU A 111 22.23 -0.33 10.21
CA GLU A 111 22.38 -1.13 11.45
C GLU A 111 21.04 -1.45 12.13
N ARG A 112 20.21 -0.45 12.47
CA ARG A 112 18.99 -0.66 13.28
C ARG A 112 17.82 -1.29 12.50
N ARG A 113 17.82 -1.16 11.15
CA ARG A 113 16.83 -1.74 10.20
C ARG A 113 15.39 -1.81 10.72
N THR A 114 14.92 -0.72 11.34
CA THR A 114 13.60 -0.71 12.01
C THR A 114 12.45 -0.49 11.03
N ARG A 115 12.67 0.34 10.00
CA ARG A 115 11.68 0.62 8.95
C ARG A 115 12.26 0.35 7.58
N ARG A 116 11.45 -0.29 6.72
CA ARG A 116 11.74 -0.46 5.28
C ARG A 116 10.78 0.43 4.51
N PHE A 117 11.32 1.45 3.87
CA PHE A 117 10.60 2.37 2.99
C PHE A 117 10.57 1.81 1.58
N TYR A 118 9.40 1.77 0.96
CA TYR A 118 9.19 1.28 -0.38
C TYR A 118 8.87 2.44 -1.32
N ALA A 119 9.44 2.41 -2.51
CA ALA A 119 9.11 3.31 -3.62
C ALA A 119 8.67 2.50 -4.84
N LEU A 120 7.81 3.09 -5.67
CA LEU A 120 7.29 2.46 -6.88
C LEU A 120 8.39 2.36 -7.94
N THR A 121 8.49 1.24 -8.64
CA THR A 121 9.35 1.14 -9.83
C THR A 121 8.61 1.62 -11.09
N GLY A 122 9.30 1.60 -12.24
CA GLY A 122 8.65 1.83 -13.53
C GLY A 122 7.58 0.77 -13.84
N ASP A 123 7.86 -0.49 -13.51
CA ASP A 123 6.94 -1.61 -13.71
C ASP A 123 5.79 -1.57 -12.70
N GLY A 124 6.07 -1.16 -11.46
CA GLY A 124 5.05 -0.88 -10.46
C GLY A 124 4.08 0.22 -10.87
N LEU A 125 4.56 1.26 -11.56
CA LEU A 125 3.69 2.32 -12.10
C LEU A 125 2.79 1.79 -13.23
N ALA A 126 3.31 0.93 -14.09
CA ALA A 126 2.53 0.29 -15.14
C ALA A 126 1.46 -0.64 -14.53
N GLU A 127 1.83 -1.46 -13.55
CA GLU A 127 0.90 -2.34 -12.85
C GLU A 127 -0.16 -1.57 -12.05
N TYR A 128 0.23 -0.49 -11.36
CA TYR A 128 -0.72 0.39 -10.69
C TYR A 128 -1.81 0.88 -11.64
N ARG A 129 -1.42 1.39 -12.82
CA ARG A 129 -2.37 1.87 -13.83
C ARG A 129 -3.29 0.76 -14.33
N ARG A 130 -2.72 -0.44 -14.58
CA ARG A 130 -3.48 -1.62 -14.98
C ARG A 130 -4.53 -2.00 -13.93
N LEU A 131 -4.15 -1.99 -12.65
CA LEU A 131 -5.05 -2.31 -11.53
C LEU A 131 -6.13 -1.25 -11.32
N VAL A 132 -5.85 0.04 -11.56
CA VAL A 132 -6.87 1.10 -11.50
C VAL A 132 -8.03 0.75 -12.45
N ASP A 133 -7.71 0.36 -13.67
CA ASP A 133 -8.72 0.01 -14.68
C ASP A 133 -9.40 -1.34 -14.37
N GLU A 134 -8.64 -2.34 -13.92
CA GLU A 134 -9.16 -3.68 -13.61
C GLU A 134 -10.14 -3.68 -12.42
N VAL A 135 -9.80 -2.95 -11.36
CA VAL A 135 -10.52 -3.02 -10.08
C VAL A 135 -11.76 -2.13 -10.07
N ARG A 136 -11.75 -1.02 -10.81
CA ARG A 136 -12.83 -0.02 -10.79
C ARG A 136 -14.23 -0.60 -11.06
N PRO A 137 -14.46 -1.43 -12.10
CA PRO A 137 -15.80 -1.97 -12.37
C PRO A 137 -16.37 -2.79 -11.20
N PHE A 138 -15.51 -3.51 -10.48
CA PHE A 138 -15.91 -4.26 -9.30
C PHE A 138 -16.34 -3.33 -8.16
N LEU A 139 -15.55 -2.30 -7.85
CA LEU A 139 -15.89 -1.33 -6.81
C LEU A 139 -17.17 -0.55 -7.15
N ASP A 140 -17.34 -0.14 -8.41
CA ASP A 140 -18.55 0.51 -8.91
C ASP A 140 -19.78 -0.41 -8.78
N SER A 141 -19.60 -1.72 -8.96
CA SER A 141 -20.68 -2.69 -8.74
C SER A 141 -21.03 -2.84 -7.25
N VAL A 142 -20.03 -2.92 -6.37
CA VAL A 142 -20.25 -3.03 -4.93
C VAL A 142 -20.95 -1.78 -4.38
N ALA A 143 -20.50 -0.59 -4.80
CA ALA A 143 -21.12 0.67 -4.40
C ALA A 143 -22.60 0.73 -4.77
N ARG A 144 -22.94 0.39 -6.03
CA ARG A 144 -24.35 0.33 -6.48
C ARG A 144 -25.18 -0.66 -5.67
N SER A 145 -24.65 -1.86 -5.40
CA SER A 145 -25.38 -2.84 -4.60
C SER A 145 -25.61 -2.38 -3.16
N ILE A 146 -24.66 -1.66 -2.56
CA ILE A 146 -24.84 -1.07 -1.22
C ILE A 146 -25.93 0.01 -1.28
N ASP A 147 -25.90 0.90 -2.26
CA ASP A 147 -26.91 1.95 -2.44
C ASP A 147 -28.33 1.36 -2.60
N GLU A 148 -28.47 0.29 -3.37
CA GLU A 148 -29.74 -0.43 -3.55
C GLU A 148 -30.25 -1.05 -2.24
N ILE A 149 -29.37 -1.68 -1.46
CA ILE A 149 -29.72 -2.24 -0.14
C ILE A 149 -30.17 -1.14 0.81
N VAL A 150 -29.45 -0.01 0.82
CA VAL A 150 -29.79 1.12 1.70
C VAL A 150 -31.18 1.64 1.37
N ARG A 151 -31.48 1.86 0.09
CA ARG A 151 -32.80 2.31 -0.37
C ARG A 151 -33.91 1.34 -0.01
N GLU A 152 -33.71 0.04 -0.25
CA GLU A 152 -34.76 -0.96 0.00
C GLU A 152 -35.06 -1.15 1.49
N VAL A 153 -34.06 -1.00 2.36
CA VAL A 153 -34.19 -1.31 3.79
C VAL A 153 -34.50 -0.06 4.64
N TYR A 154 -34.04 1.11 4.23
CA TYR A 154 -34.04 2.32 5.08
C TYR A 154 -34.78 3.54 4.50
N ASP A 155 -35.16 3.53 3.22
CA ASP A 155 -36.01 4.57 2.60
C ASP A 155 -37.47 4.10 2.46
#